data_AF-A0A7Z9PXL1-F1
#
_entry.id   AF-A0A7Z9PXL1-F1
#
_cell.length_a   1.000
_cell.length_b   1.000
_cell.length_c   1.000
_cell.angle_alpha   90.00
_cell.angle_beta   90.00
_cell.angle_gamma   90.00
#
_symmetry.space_group_name_H-M   'P 1'
#
loop_
_entity.id
_entity.type
_entity.pdbx_description
1 polymer ?
#
loop_
_entity_poly.entity_id
_entity_poly.type
_entity_poly.pdbx_seq_one_letter_code
_entity_poly.pdbx_strand_id
1 'polypeptide(L)'
;MSRPRTLKEMEEDTLQRRCEGLGVVALYLHGSHAGGTARPDSDKDFAYLLSHGSEPGPVEDALIPLLAELCGCDESEIDLQNLRQAPPHFRVRVIELGRLMSVSDTTELARFHASSVSEDRDLERYLAPFRQAMRERIREGRYAGSS
;
A
#
# COMPACT_ATOMS: atom_id res chain seq x y z
N MET A 1 -11.04 35.54 11.49
CA MET A 1 -9.74 35.79 10.82
C MET A 1 -9.11 34.44 10.56
N SER A 2 -9.04 34.00 9.30
CA SER A 2 -8.47 32.70 8.93
C SER A 2 -6.96 32.81 8.93
N ARG A 3 -6.26 31.91 9.65
CA ARG A 3 -4.80 31.80 9.56
C ARG A 3 -4.39 31.50 8.11
N PRO A 4 -3.29 32.09 7.60
CA PRO A 4 -2.74 31.69 6.31
C PRO A 4 -2.31 30.22 6.41
N ARG A 5 -2.79 29.38 5.50
CA ARG A 5 -2.34 28.00 5.37
C ARG A 5 -0.89 27.97 4.87
N THR A 6 -0.10 27.06 5.39
CA THR A 6 1.25 26.77 4.90
C THR A 6 1.20 26.00 3.57
N LEU A 7 2.26 26.07 2.76
CA LEU A 7 2.35 25.38 1.46
C LEU A 7 2.05 23.87 1.58
N LYS A 8 2.59 23.24 2.64
CA LYS A 8 2.39 21.82 2.95
C LYS A 8 0.93 21.46 3.26
N GLU A 9 0.23 22.32 3.98
CA GLU A 9 -1.20 22.15 4.27
C GLU A 9 -2.08 22.33 3.01
N MET A 10 -1.63 23.14 2.05
CA MET A 10 -2.33 23.32 0.77
C MET A 10 -2.14 22.10 -0.16
N GLU A 11 -0.95 21.51 -0.16
CA GLU A 11 -0.65 20.26 -0.87
C GLU A 11 -1.46 19.09 -0.30
N GLU A 12 -1.51 18.95 1.02
CA GLU A 12 -2.32 17.93 1.71
C GLU A 12 -3.82 18.09 1.42
N ASP A 13 -4.35 19.32 1.45
CA ASP A 13 -5.76 19.60 1.12
C ASP A 13 -6.09 19.32 -0.35
N THR A 14 -5.14 19.57 -1.25
CA THR A 14 -5.29 19.28 -2.68
C THR A 14 -5.28 17.77 -2.94
N LEU A 15 -4.36 17.04 -2.30
CA LEU A 15 -4.29 15.59 -2.36
C LEU A 15 -5.58 14.96 -1.81
N GLN A 16 -6.04 15.41 -0.64
CA GLN A 16 -7.28 14.95 -0.02
C GLN A 16 -8.47 15.12 -0.96
N ARG A 17 -8.68 16.33 -1.52
CA ARG A 17 -9.78 16.61 -2.44
C ARG A 17 -9.69 15.78 -3.72
N ARG A 18 -8.48 15.54 -4.24
CA ARG A 18 -8.30 14.71 -5.43
C ARG A 18 -8.64 13.26 -5.15
N CYS A 19 -8.19 12.72 -4.02
CA CYS A 19 -8.52 11.36 -3.59
C CYS A 19 -10.04 11.19 -3.44
N GLU A 20 -10.73 12.12 -2.78
CA GLU A 20 -12.18 12.09 -2.63
C GLU A 20 -12.92 12.09 -3.98
N GLY A 21 -12.51 12.97 -4.91
CA GLY A 21 -13.14 13.06 -6.23
C GLY A 21 -12.93 11.82 -7.11
N LEU A 22 -11.92 11.01 -6.81
CA LEU A 22 -11.58 9.77 -7.52
C LEU A 22 -12.17 8.51 -6.84
N GLY A 23 -12.86 8.66 -5.71
CA GLY A 23 -13.36 7.52 -4.93
C GLY A 23 -12.23 6.75 -4.24
N VAL A 24 -11.16 7.43 -3.85
CA VAL A 24 -10.09 6.84 -3.03
C VAL A 24 -10.48 7.00 -1.56
N VAL A 25 -10.69 5.87 -0.89
CA VAL A 25 -11.01 5.75 0.53
C VAL A 25 -9.80 6.11 1.39
N ALA A 26 -8.63 5.61 1.02
CA ALA A 26 -7.39 5.87 1.74
C ALA A 26 -6.19 5.81 0.80
N LEU A 27 -5.19 6.65 1.07
CA LEU A 27 -3.90 6.64 0.39
C LEU A 27 -2.78 6.53 1.43
N TYR A 28 -1.85 5.63 1.19
CA TYR A 28 -0.72 5.34 2.05
C TYR A 28 0.57 5.56 1.28
N LEU A 29 1.55 6.17 1.95
CA LEU A 29 2.95 6.01 1.61
C LEU A 29 3.47 4.78 2.36
N HIS A 30 3.96 3.78 1.64
CA HIS A 30 4.62 2.60 2.19
C HIS A 30 6.03 2.49 1.58
N GLY A 31 6.75 1.42 1.91
CA GLY A 31 8.02 1.17 1.23
C GLY A 31 8.92 0.15 1.88
N SER A 32 10.10 -0.07 1.26
CA SER A 32 11.10 -1.11 1.55
C SER A 32 11.69 -1.11 2.98
N HIS A 33 11.24 -0.21 3.85
CA HIS A 33 11.74 0.02 5.21
C HIS A 33 11.08 -0.79 6.33
N ALA A 34 10.49 -1.97 6.08
CA ALA A 34 10.16 -2.88 7.19
C ALA A 34 11.36 -3.72 7.68
N GLY A 35 12.54 -3.64 7.03
CA GLY A 35 13.69 -4.52 7.31
C GLY A 35 15.10 -3.89 7.39
N GLY A 36 15.29 -2.58 7.13
CA GLY A 36 16.53 -1.87 7.49
C GLY A 36 17.71 -1.86 6.50
N THR A 37 17.50 -1.93 5.18
CA THR A 37 18.61 -1.86 4.19
C THR A 37 18.27 -1.00 2.96
N ALA A 38 17.98 0.29 3.15
CA ALA A 38 17.69 1.16 2.01
C ALA A 38 18.97 1.58 1.26
N ARG A 39 18.86 1.58 -0.08
CA ARG A 39 19.81 2.20 -1.01
C ARG A 39 19.30 3.60 -1.42
N PRO A 40 20.18 4.49 -1.94
CA PRO A 40 19.86 5.91 -2.20
C PRO A 40 18.95 6.17 -3.42
N ASP A 41 18.55 5.13 -4.15
CA ASP A 41 17.77 5.11 -5.39
C ASP A 41 16.30 4.70 -5.17
N SER A 42 15.78 4.88 -3.95
CA SER A 42 14.50 4.28 -3.54
C SER A 42 13.31 4.78 -4.36
N ASP A 43 12.69 3.85 -5.08
CA ASP A 43 11.32 3.91 -5.58
C ASP A 43 10.38 4.39 -4.45
N LYS A 44 9.40 5.24 -4.80
CA LYS A 44 8.42 5.76 -3.84
C LYS A 44 7.16 4.92 -3.91
N ASP A 45 7.02 4.03 -2.93
CA ASP A 45 5.93 3.06 -2.89
C ASP A 45 4.66 3.67 -2.25
N PHE A 46 3.58 3.73 -3.01
CA PHE A 46 2.26 4.16 -2.57
C PHE A 46 1.27 3.01 -2.67
N ALA A 47 0.26 3.06 -1.82
CA ALA A 47 -0.82 2.09 -1.82
C ALA A 47 -2.14 2.80 -1.56
N TYR A 48 -3.17 2.42 -2.31
CA TYR A 48 -4.46 3.08 -2.24
C TYR A 48 -5.60 2.08 -2.07
N LEU A 49 -6.64 2.51 -1.36
CA LEU A 49 -7.89 1.79 -1.21
C LEU A 49 -8.96 2.54 -1.99
N LEU A 50 -9.56 1.88 -2.98
CA LEU A 50 -10.73 2.41 -3.70
C LEU A 50 -12.01 2.18 -2.91
N SER A 51 -13.03 3.01 -3.12
CA SER A 51 -14.40 2.68 -2.74
C SER A 51 -14.93 1.51 -3.57
N HIS A 52 -15.91 0.79 -3.04
CA HIS A 52 -16.59 -0.26 -3.81
C HIS A 52 -17.21 0.30 -5.10
N GLY A 53 -16.95 -0.36 -6.23
CA GLY A 53 -17.51 -0.01 -7.53
C GLY A 53 -16.69 1.01 -8.34
N SER A 54 -15.60 1.55 -7.80
CA SER A 54 -14.68 2.43 -8.54
C SER A 54 -13.72 1.62 -9.40
N GLU A 55 -13.37 2.17 -10.57
CA GLU A 55 -12.41 1.56 -11.50
C GLU A 55 -10.96 2.01 -11.19
N PRO A 56 -9.98 1.09 -11.16
CA PRO A 56 -8.58 1.43 -10.87
C PRO A 56 -7.91 2.35 -11.89
N GLY A 57 -8.10 2.11 -13.18
CA GLY A 57 -7.36 2.80 -14.26
C GLY A 57 -7.44 4.33 -14.18
N PRO A 58 -8.65 4.93 -14.16
CA PRO A 58 -8.80 6.39 -14.05
C PRO A 58 -8.20 6.99 -12.77
N VAL A 59 -8.09 6.19 -11.69
CA VAL A 59 -7.48 6.62 -10.44
C VAL A 59 -5.96 6.61 -10.54
N GLU A 60 -5.38 5.56 -11.10
CA GLU A 60 -3.93 5.43 -11.31
C GLU A 60 -3.42 6.53 -12.26
N ASP A 61 -4.10 6.74 -13.40
CA ASP A 61 -3.79 7.79 -14.39
C ASP A 61 -3.81 9.20 -13.77
N ALA A 62 -4.60 9.42 -12.72
CA ALA A 62 -4.74 10.71 -12.06
C ALA A 62 -3.82 10.87 -10.84
N LEU A 63 -3.50 9.79 -10.13
CA LEU A 63 -2.68 9.84 -8.92
C LEU A 63 -1.18 9.78 -9.23
N ILE A 64 -0.75 9.00 -10.22
CA ILE A 64 0.68 8.85 -10.53
C ILE A 64 1.34 10.20 -10.86
N PRO A 65 0.81 11.03 -11.79
CA PRO A 65 1.40 12.33 -12.09
C PRO A 65 1.40 13.28 -10.89
N LEU A 66 0.31 13.27 -10.11
CA LEU A 66 0.19 14.10 -8.91
C LEU A 66 1.22 13.72 -7.84
N LEU A 67 1.41 12.42 -7.60
CA LEU A 67 2.38 11.92 -6.64
C LEU A 67 3.81 12.21 -7.08
N ALA A 68 4.10 12.06 -8.39
CA ALA A 68 5.38 12.41 -8.97
C ALA A 68 5.70 13.90 -8.78
N GLU A 69 4.74 14.79 -9.07
CA GLU A 69 4.88 16.24 -8.84
C GLU A 69 5.13 16.57 -7.37
N LEU A 70 4.29 16.05 -6.46
CA LEU A 70 4.43 16.26 -5.02
C LEU A 70 5.77 15.74 -4.47
N CYS A 71 6.30 14.69 -5.08
CA CYS A 71 7.55 14.08 -4.67
C CYS A 71 8.78 14.61 -5.42
N GLY A 72 8.59 15.50 -6.40
CA GLY A 72 9.65 16.05 -7.25
C GLY A 72 10.46 14.99 -8.01
N CYS A 73 9.78 13.96 -8.53
CA CYS A 73 10.41 12.85 -9.26
C CYS A 73 9.65 12.52 -10.55
N ASP A 74 10.18 11.61 -11.35
CA ASP A 74 9.52 11.14 -12.55
C ASP A 74 8.35 10.18 -12.20
N GLU A 75 7.33 10.14 -13.06
CA GLU A 75 6.18 9.23 -12.90
C GLU A 75 6.58 7.76 -12.83
N SER A 76 7.68 7.38 -13.51
CA SER A 76 8.20 6.01 -13.49
C SER A 76 8.82 5.59 -12.16
N GLU A 77 9.08 6.53 -11.25
CA GLU A 77 9.62 6.27 -9.91
C GLU A 77 8.50 6.09 -8.86
N ILE A 78 7.24 6.19 -9.28
CA ILE A 78 6.05 5.99 -8.43
C ILE A 78 5.53 4.57 -8.63
N ASP A 79 5.62 3.74 -7.58
CA ASP A 79 4.89 2.47 -7.53
C ASP A 79 3.55 2.71 -6.81
N LEU A 80 2.43 2.43 -7.47
CA LEU A 80 1.09 2.66 -6.91
C LEU A 80 0.30 1.36 -6.88
N GLN A 81 0.08 0.82 -5.68
CA GLN A 81 -0.54 -0.49 -5.51
C GLN A 81 -1.99 -0.41 -5.02
N ASN A 82 -2.89 -1.11 -5.70
CA ASN A 82 -4.29 -1.22 -5.30
C ASN A 82 -4.46 -2.25 -4.17
N LEU A 83 -4.83 -1.78 -2.98
CA LEU A 83 -5.01 -2.64 -1.81
C LEU A 83 -6.12 -3.68 -2.00
N ARG A 84 -7.14 -3.44 -2.83
CA ARG A 84 -8.19 -4.45 -3.08
C ARG A 84 -7.70 -5.63 -3.91
N GLN A 85 -6.67 -5.43 -4.72
CA GLN A 85 -6.07 -6.46 -5.58
C GLN A 85 -4.83 -7.09 -4.93
N ALA A 86 -4.29 -6.46 -3.89
CA ALA A 86 -3.13 -6.94 -3.17
C ALA A 86 -3.44 -8.13 -2.24
N PRO A 87 -2.45 -9.02 -1.99
CA PRO A 87 -2.64 -10.16 -1.12
C PRO A 87 -2.82 -9.75 0.36
N PRO A 88 -3.48 -10.58 1.20
CA PRO A 88 -3.83 -10.22 2.58
C PRO A 88 -2.69 -9.69 3.45
N HIS A 89 -1.56 -10.39 3.47
CA HIS A 89 -0.36 -10.00 4.21
C HIS A 89 0.16 -8.62 3.83
N PHE A 90 0.12 -8.27 2.54
CA PHE A 90 0.55 -6.97 2.05
C PHE A 90 -0.39 -5.87 2.52
N ARG A 91 -1.71 -6.11 2.44
CA ARG A 91 -2.72 -5.15 2.91
C ARG A 91 -2.55 -4.83 4.39
N VAL A 92 -2.40 -5.87 5.23
CA VAL A 92 -2.18 -5.70 6.68
C VAL A 92 -0.88 -4.92 6.92
N ARG A 93 0.22 -5.28 6.25
CA ARG A 93 1.50 -4.58 6.36
C ARG A 93 1.38 -3.08 6.03
N VAL A 94 0.71 -2.73 4.94
CA VAL A 94 0.51 -1.33 4.54
C VAL A 94 -0.35 -0.59 5.56
N ILE A 95 -1.45 -1.18 6.02
CA ILE A 95 -2.37 -0.51 6.95
C ILE A 95 -1.71 -0.30 8.31
N GLU A 96 -0.91 -1.26 8.79
CA GLU A 96 -0.28 -1.20 10.11
C GLU A 96 1.02 -0.37 10.12
N LEU A 97 1.83 -0.45 9.07
CA LEU A 97 3.17 0.16 9.03
C LEU A 97 3.27 1.38 8.10
N GLY A 98 2.33 1.53 7.17
CA GLY A 98 2.33 2.63 6.21
C GLY A 98 1.93 3.95 6.85
N ARG A 99 2.38 5.05 6.25
CA ARG A 99 1.95 6.40 6.63
C ARG A 99 0.69 6.76 5.86
N LEU A 100 -0.42 6.99 6.58
CA LEU A 100 -1.67 7.46 5.99
C LEU A 100 -1.51 8.92 5.51
N MET A 101 -1.72 9.15 4.22
CA MET A 101 -1.59 10.44 3.54
C MET A 101 -2.94 11.13 3.33
N SER A 102 -3.98 10.35 3.07
CA SER A 102 -5.34 10.82 2.84
C SER A 102 -6.34 9.75 3.26
N VAL A 103 -7.48 10.16 3.80
CA VAL A 103 -8.60 9.28 4.15
C VAL A 103 -9.92 10.00 3.96
N SER A 104 -10.84 9.41 3.21
CA SER A 104 -12.16 9.97 2.94
C SER A 104 -13.29 9.21 3.67
N ASP A 105 -13.13 7.90 3.89
CA ASP A 105 -14.08 7.09 4.67
C ASP A 105 -13.34 6.20 5.68
N THR A 106 -13.33 6.65 6.94
CA THR A 106 -12.73 5.90 8.05
C THR A 106 -13.46 4.60 8.37
N THR A 107 -14.75 4.52 8.07
CA THR A 107 -15.58 3.34 8.34
C THR A 107 -15.29 2.25 7.32
N GLU A 108 -15.23 2.60 6.04
CA GLU A 108 -14.84 1.66 4.99
C GLU A 108 -13.40 1.17 5.21
N LEU A 109 -12.49 2.07 5.58
CA LEU A 109 -11.11 1.70 5.91
C LEU A 109 -11.04 0.72 7.09
N ALA A 110 -11.79 0.97 8.18
CA ALA A 110 -11.81 0.08 9.33
C ALA A 110 -12.37 -1.31 8.99
N ARG A 111 -13.42 -1.37 8.17
CA ARG A 111 -13.99 -2.64 7.68
C ARG A 111 -12.99 -3.41 6.82
N PHE A 112 -12.32 -2.71 5.91
CA PHE A 112 -11.30 -3.28 5.05
C PHE A 112 -10.09 -3.80 5.85
N HIS A 113 -9.69 -3.09 6.90
CA HIS A 113 -8.63 -3.54 7.80
C HIS A 113 -9.04 -4.82 8.54
N ALA A 114 -10.23 -4.85 9.13
CA ALA A 114 -10.73 -6.02 9.86
C ALA A 114 -10.83 -7.27 8.96
N SER A 115 -11.33 -7.13 7.73
CA SER A 115 -11.38 -8.24 6.78
C SER A 115 -9.98 -8.68 6.35
N SER A 116 -9.06 -7.73 6.12
CA SER A 116 -7.68 -8.03 5.74
C SER A 116 -6.94 -8.84 6.80
N VAL A 117 -7.10 -8.50 8.09
CA VAL A 117 -6.51 -9.24 9.21
C VAL A 117 -7.08 -10.65 9.33
N SER A 118 -8.39 -10.82 9.11
CA SER A 118 -9.01 -12.15 9.11
C SER A 118 -8.46 -13.02 7.99
N GLU A 119 -8.46 -12.50 6.76
CA GLU A 119 -7.97 -13.21 5.57
C GLU A 119 -6.48 -13.56 5.67
N ASP A 120 -5.67 -12.67 6.25
CA ASP A 120 -4.24 -12.92 6.46
C ASP A 120 -3.99 -14.06 7.45
N ARG A 121 -4.69 -14.06 8.58
CA ARG A 121 -4.59 -15.15 9.58
C ARG A 121 -5.05 -16.49 9.03
N ASP A 122 -6.10 -16.49 8.21
CA ASP A 122 -6.59 -17.71 7.56
C ASP A 122 -5.56 -18.24 6.55
N LEU A 123 -4.96 -17.35 5.75
CA LEU A 123 -3.90 -17.70 4.82
C LEU A 123 -2.65 -18.23 5.55
N GLU A 124 -2.22 -17.59 6.63
CA GLU A 124 -1.10 -18.06 7.45
C GLU A 124 -1.36 -19.45 8.04
N ARG A 125 -2.57 -19.69 8.54
CA ARG A 125 -2.98 -21.00 9.04
C ARG A 125 -2.90 -22.08 7.96
N TYR A 126 -3.34 -21.76 6.74
CA TYR A 126 -3.28 -22.69 5.61
C TYR A 126 -1.84 -22.96 5.15
N LEU A 127 -0.98 -21.94 5.15
CA LEU A 127 0.40 -22.04 4.69
C LEU A 127 1.37 -22.59 5.75
N ALA A 128 1.00 -22.62 7.04
CA ALA A 128 1.89 -23.03 8.13
C ALA A 128 2.50 -24.43 7.95
N PRO A 129 1.74 -25.49 7.58
CA PRO A 129 2.31 -26.82 7.36
C PRO A 129 3.29 -26.84 6.19
N PHE A 130 2.97 -26.12 5.10
CA PHE A 130 3.84 -26.03 3.93
C PHE A 130 5.15 -25.28 4.24
N ARG A 131 5.07 -24.15 4.96
CA ARG A 131 6.24 -23.40 5.42
C ARG A 131 7.13 -24.25 6.34
N GLN A 132 6.53 -25.05 7.22
CA GLN A 132 7.28 -25.97 8.08
C GLN A 132 8.00 -27.05 7.26
N ALA A 133 7.32 -27.72 6.35
CA ALA A 133 7.91 -28.73 5.48
C ALA A 133 9.05 -28.15 4.60
N MET A 134 8.88 -26.94 4.07
CA MET A 134 9.93 -26.23 3.33
C MET A 134 11.15 -25.93 4.19
N ARG A 135 10.97 -25.47 5.43
CA ARG A 135 12.07 -25.22 6.37
C ARG A 135 12.81 -26.50 6.74
N GLU A 136 12.10 -27.59 6.95
CA GLU A 136 12.68 -28.91 7.21
C GLU A 136 13.53 -29.36 6.01
N ARG A 137 13.02 -29.24 4.78
CA ARG A 137 13.78 -29.55 3.56
C ARG A 137 15.05 -28.74 3.38
N ILE A 138 15.01 -27.44 3.70
CA ILE A 138 16.20 -26.57 3.68
C ILE A 138 17.23 -27.03 4.72
N ARG A 139 16.79 -27.35 5.94
CA ARG A 139 17.67 -27.87 7.00
C ARG A 139 18.30 -29.22 6.65
N GLU A 140 17.57 -30.06 5.93
CA GLU A 140 18.02 -31.39 5.52
C GLU A 140 18.90 -31.40 4.27
N GLY A 141 19.18 -30.24 3.66
CA GLY A 141 20.03 -30.13 2.47
C GLY A 141 19.44 -30.78 1.21
N ARG A 142 18.15 -31.11 1.21
CA ARG A 142 17.47 -31.79 0.10
C ARG A 142 16.88 -30.79 -0.88
N TYR A 143 17.74 -30.19 -1.71
CA TYR A 143 17.28 -29.72 -3.01
C TYR A 143 17.29 -30.88 -3.99
N ALA A 144 16.14 -31.13 -4.61
CA ALA A 144 16.03 -32.00 -5.77
C ALA A 144 16.86 -31.39 -6.90
N GLY A 145 17.62 -32.26 -7.57
CA GLY A 145 18.61 -31.90 -8.57
C GLY A 145 18.05 -31.12 -9.75
N SER A 146 18.99 -30.46 -10.41
CA SER A 146 18.94 -30.06 -11.81
C SER A 146 18.27 -31.14 -12.67
N SER A 147 17.28 -30.75 -13.46
CA SER A 147 16.99 -31.32 -14.78
C SER A 147 16.25 -30.28 -15.60
#